data_AF-A0A059BER7-F1
#
_entry.id   AF-A0A059BER7-F1
#
_cell.length_a   1.000
_cell.length_b   1.000
_cell.length_c   1.000
_cell.angle_alpha   90.00
_cell.angle_beta   90.00
_cell.angle_gamma   90.00
#
_symmetry.space_group_name_H-M   'P 1'
#
loop_
_entity.id
_entity.type
_entity.pdbx_description
1 polymer ?
#
loop_
_entity_poly.entity_id
_entity_poly.type
_entity_poly.pdbx_seq_one_letter_code
_entity_poly.pdbx_strand_id
1 'polypeptide(L)'
;MLYWPMPNVLYVEGHALDQFAEGSWALQPVHQNKVGLVLDAAIEEELRVRHLQVADATRASLGLPVLEYIVTDTALEVEKWIDPENGHSTGRIKHPGALLRAVQTLVSRGKVNAIAVVGRFPDDDLDDTDDYRQGMGIDDIAGVEALISHLVVKEFQIPCAHAPAMLPLPLSLSLSPKSAAEELGYTFLPCVLAGLSNAPQYLVDKSEFMEKRCILSSDVDSVVLPIDACGGDGALAFARRKKKPLIIVVEENETVLSDTPDKLQIEAVKVSNYWEAIGVIAAHKAGVLPDALRRNRIGNICSVSVAPHNGSAVASFASSAWSDVEASFKRHS
;
A
#
# COMPACT_ATOMS: atom_id res chain seq x y z
N MET A 1 -5.14 -7.22 7.85
CA MET A 1 -5.32 -6.03 8.71
C MET A 1 -4.33 -5.99 9.87
N LEU A 2 -3.73 -4.83 10.16
CA LEU A 2 -2.92 -4.63 11.36
C LEU A 2 -3.85 -4.35 12.56
N TYR A 3 -4.11 -5.36 13.38
CA TYR A 3 -4.70 -5.18 14.72
C TYR A 3 -3.75 -4.47 15.69
N TRP A 4 -2.50 -4.28 15.27
CA TRP A 4 -1.41 -3.79 16.09
C TRP A 4 -0.89 -2.46 15.55
N PRO A 5 -1.18 -1.32 16.21
CA PRO A 5 -0.59 -0.04 15.83
C PRO A 5 0.93 -0.10 16.05
N MET A 6 1.68 0.27 15.01
CA MET A 6 3.14 0.33 15.05
C MET A 6 3.61 1.79 14.99
N PRO A 7 4.59 2.20 15.81
CA PRO A 7 5.05 3.59 15.87
C PRO A 7 5.77 4.05 14.58
N ASN A 8 6.16 3.11 13.72
CA ASN A 8 6.90 3.32 12.48
C ASN A 8 6.07 2.95 11.23
N VAL A 9 4.74 2.92 11.33
CA VAL A 9 3.83 2.68 10.21
C VAL A 9 2.84 3.82 10.10
N LEU A 10 2.61 4.27 8.86
CA LEU A 10 1.59 5.26 8.53
C LEU A 10 0.45 4.56 7.79
N TYR A 11 -0.77 4.86 8.20
CA TYR A 11 -1.99 4.34 7.59
C TYR A 11 -2.50 5.32 6.54
N VAL A 12 -2.39 4.95 5.27
CA VAL A 12 -2.66 5.83 4.12
C VAL A 12 -3.61 5.12 3.15
N GLU A 13 -4.61 5.85 2.66
CA GLU A 13 -5.55 5.34 1.66
C GLU A 13 -4.88 5.27 0.27
N GLY A 14 -5.35 4.37 -0.61
CA GLY A 14 -4.73 4.06 -1.89
C GLY A 14 -4.55 5.28 -2.82
N HIS A 15 -5.59 6.08 -3.02
CA HIS A 15 -5.50 7.29 -3.85
C HIS A 15 -4.50 8.30 -3.28
N ALA A 16 -4.50 8.51 -1.96
CA ALA A 16 -3.52 9.38 -1.32
C ALA A 16 -2.09 8.86 -1.51
N LEU A 17 -1.90 7.53 -1.48
CA LEU A 17 -0.61 6.90 -1.73
C LEU A 17 -0.14 7.09 -3.18
N ASP A 18 -1.05 7.01 -4.15
CA ASP A 18 -0.76 7.31 -5.56
C ASP A 18 -0.35 8.77 -5.75
N GLN A 19 -1.13 9.72 -5.19
CA GLN A 19 -0.81 11.15 -5.23
C GLN A 19 0.51 11.48 -4.52
N PHE A 20 0.82 10.78 -3.43
CA PHE A 20 2.11 10.87 -2.76
C PHE A 20 3.24 10.40 -3.67
N ALA A 21 3.12 9.22 -4.29
CA ALA A 21 4.13 8.64 -5.18
C ALA A 21 4.45 9.55 -6.39
N GLU A 22 3.41 10.20 -6.96
CA GLU A 22 3.53 11.22 -8.00
C GLU A 22 4.27 12.49 -7.53
N GLY A 23 4.36 12.71 -6.22
CA GLY A 23 4.90 13.95 -5.63
C GLY A 23 3.93 15.12 -5.70
N SER A 24 2.65 14.83 -5.90
CA SER A 24 1.55 15.79 -5.84
C SER A 24 1.21 16.10 -4.39
N TRP A 25 1.21 15.09 -3.52
CA TRP A 25 0.90 15.22 -2.09
C TRP A 25 2.11 14.89 -1.21
N ALA A 26 2.12 15.44 0.01
CA ALA A 26 3.03 15.06 1.08
C ALA A 26 2.26 14.50 2.28
N LEU A 27 2.89 13.60 3.03
CA LEU A 27 2.29 13.01 4.22
C LEU A 27 2.80 13.75 5.46
N GLN A 28 1.91 14.31 6.26
CA GLN A 28 2.23 14.94 7.54
C GLN A 28 1.85 14.02 8.69
N PRO A 29 2.81 13.34 9.34
CA PRO A 29 2.53 12.59 10.56
C PRO A 29 1.89 13.47 11.63
N VAL A 30 0.94 12.91 12.36
CA VAL A 30 0.22 13.57 13.45
C VAL A 30 0.37 12.78 14.73
N HIS A 31 0.20 13.46 15.86
CA HIS A 31 0.13 12.77 17.14
C HIS A 31 -1.22 12.05 17.32
N GLN A 32 -2.30 12.69 16.88
CA GLN A 32 -3.65 12.18 17.01
C GLN A 32 -4.61 12.96 16.08
N ASN A 33 -5.51 12.25 15.41
CA ASN A 33 -6.61 12.81 14.63
C ASN A 33 -7.88 12.99 15.47
N LYS A 34 -8.90 13.60 14.88
CA LYS A 34 -10.28 13.64 15.36
C LYS A 34 -11.09 12.86 14.35
N VAL A 35 -11.54 11.66 14.73
CA VAL A 35 -12.19 10.74 13.80
C VAL A 35 -13.70 10.94 13.87
N GLY A 36 -14.33 11.17 12.71
CA GLY A 36 -15.78 11.14 12.54
C GLY A 36 -16.24 9.82 11.94
N LEU A 37 -17.40 9.33 12.35
CA LEU A 37 -17.96 8.06 11.88
C LEU A 37 -19.20 8.30 11.01
N VAL A 38 -19.18 7.85 9.76
CA VAL A 38 -20.36 7.81 8.88
C VAL A 38 -20.94 6.40 8.92
N LEU A 39 -22.24 6.29 9.20
CA LEU A 39 -22.98 5.04 9.15
C LEU A 39 -23.99 5.10 8.00
N ASP A 40 -24.02 4.09 7.15
CA ASP A 40 -25.02 3.98 6.10
C ASP A 40 -26.44 3.81 6.70
N ALA A 41 -27.41 4.54 6.15
CA ALA A 41 -28.82 4.47 6.53
C ALA A 41 -29.41 3.06 6.36
N ALA A 42 -28.88 2.26 5.44
CA ALA A 42 -29.32 0.89 5.19
C ALA A 42 -28.90 -0.11 6.29
N ILE A 43 -27.95 0.25 7.18
CA ILE A 43 -27.52 -0.65 8.24
C ILE A 43 -28.67 -0.88 9.21
N GLU A 44 -29.02 -2.14 9.42
CA GLU A 44 -30.04 -2.61 10.34
C GLU A 44 -29.75 -2.16 11.78
N GLU A 45 -30.78 -1.99 12.59
CA GLU A 45 -30.66 -1.44 13.95
C GLU A 45 -29.65 -2.20 14.81
N GLU A 46 -29.71 -3.54 14.81
CA GLU A 46 -28.79 -4.35 15.61
C GLU A 46 -27.34 -4.22 15.13
N LEU A 47 -27.09 -4.32 13.82
CA LEU A 47 -25.75 -4.14 13.26
C LEU A 47 -25.21 -2.74 13.57
N ARG A 48 -26.05 -1.71 13.46
CA ARG A 48 -25.68 -0.34 13.79
C ARG A 48 -25.26 -0.19 15.25
N VAL A 49 -26.02 -0.77 16.17
CA VAL A 49 -25.69 -0.78 17.61
C VAL A 49 -24.35 -1.47 17.85
N ARG A 50 -24.06 -2.60 17.18
CA ARG A 50 -22.77 -3.29 17.30
C ARG A 50 -21.60 -2.41 16.84
N HIS A 51 -21.74 -1.68 15.73
CA HIS A 51 -20.70 -0.73 15.28
C HIS A 51 -20.50 0.43 16.25
N LEU A 52 -21.59 0.99 16.81
CA LEU A 52 -21.51 2.04 17.82
C LEU A 52 -20.84 1.53 19.11
N GLN A 53 -21.15 0.31 19.56
CA GLN A 53 -20.50 -0.32 20.70
C GLN A 53 -19.01 -0.53 20.47
N VAL A 54 -18.58 -0.83 19.24
CA VAL A 54 -17.16 -0.91 18.88
C VAL A 54 -16.49 0.46 18.94
N ALA A 55 -17.14 1.51 18.45
CA ALA A 55 -16.65 2.88 18.58
C ALA A 55 -16.49 3.28 20.06
N ASP A 56 -17.49 2.99 20.91
CA ASP A 56 -17.42 3.25 22.35
C ASP A 56 -16.35 2.40 23.06
N ALA A 57 -16.23 1.12 22.69
CA ALA A 57 -15.23 0.23 23.25
C ALA A 57 -13.81 0.69 22.93
N THR A 58 -13.53 1.12 21.69
CA THR A 58 -12.21 1.63 21.30
C THR A 58 -11.90 2.98 21.96
N ARG A 59 -12.90 3.86 22.12
CA ARG A 59 -12.77 5.08 22.94
C ARG A 59 -12.38 4.74 24.39
N ALA A 60 -13.06 3.78 25.02
CA ALA A 60 -12.87 3.44 26.42
C ALA A 60 -11.58 2.64 26.70
N SER A 61 -11.21 1.71 25.82
CA SER A 61 -10.10 0.77 26.06
C SER A 61 -8.78 1.18 25.41
N LEU A 62 -8.83 1.89 24.28
CA LEU A 62 -7.65 2.33 23.53
C LEU A 62 -7.45 3.86 23.57
N GLY A 63 -8.42 4.61 24.11
CA GLY A 63 -8.36 6.07 24.17
C GLY A 63 -8.50 6.74 22.79
N LEU A 64 -9.17 6.09 21.83
CA LEU A 64 -9.26 6.62 20.46
C LEU A 64 -10.16 7.87 20.38
N PRO A 65 -9.78 8.86 19.56
CA PRO A 65 -10.43 10.17 19.46
C PRO A 65 -11.63 10.18 18.50
N VAL A 66 -12.55 9.22 18.66
CA VAL A 66 -13.76 9.12 17.82
C VAL A 66 -14.82 10.08 18.35
N LEU A 67 -15.07 11.22 17.69
CA LEU A 67 -15.80 12.32 18.34
C LEU A 67 -17.31 12.25 18.16
N GLU A 68 -17.76 12.05 16.93
CA GLU A 68 -19.16 12.14 16.54
C GLU A 68 -19.44 11.14 15.42
N TYR A 69 -20.70 10.72 15.32
CA TYR A 69 -21.17 9.93 14.19
C TYR A 69 -22.35 10.61 13.50
N ILE A 70 -22.55 10.28 12.23
CA ILE A 70 -23.72 10.68 11.44
C ILE A 70 -24.24 9.47 10.67
N VAL A 71 -25.55 9.39 10.49
CA VAL A 71 -26.18 8.43 9.57
C VAL A 71 -26.44 9.15 8.25
N THR A 72 -26.15 8.51 7.12
CA THR A 72 -26.46 9.08 5.81
C THR A 72 -27.97 9.37 5.69
N ASP A 73 -28.33 10.37 4.90
CA ASP A 73 -29.74 10.73 4.67
C ASP A 73 -30.45 9.80 3.67
N THR A 74 -29.69 8.98 2.96
CA THR A 74 -30.15 7.97 2.01
C THR A 74 -29.21 6.77 2.09
N ALA A 75 -29.75 5.57 1.90
CA ALA A 75 -28.96 4.34 1.80
C ALA A 75 -27.91 4.48 0.70
N LEU A 76 -26.70 3.94 0.91
CA LEU A 76 -25.67 3.98 -0.15
C LEU A 76 -25.99 3.02 -1.30
N GLU A 77 -26.69 1.93 -1.00
CA GLU A 77 -26.99 0.81 -1.91
C GLU A 77 -25.71 0.29 -2.58
N VAL A 78 -24.90 -0.37 -1.77
CA VAL A 78 -23.64 -1.00 -2.20
C VAL A 78 -23.94 -2.21 -3.08
N GLU A 79 -23.27 -2.28 -4.23
CA GLU A 79 -23.25 -3.44 -5.11
C GLU A 79 -21.80 -3.86 -5.34
N LYS A 80 -21.52 -5.16 -5.28
CA LYS A 80 -20.19 -5.75 -5.50
C LYS A 80 -20.25 -6.87 -6.53
N TRP A 81 -19.17 -7.06 -7.28
CA TRP A 81 -19.01 -8.18 -8.20
C TRP A 81 -17.53 -8.42 -8.55
N ILE A 82 -17.22 -9.63 -9.00
CA ILE A 82 -15.94 -9.94 -9.64
C ILE A 82 -16.07 -9.68 -11.14
N ASP A 83 -15.16 -8.91 -11.71
CA ASP A 83 -15.10 -8.68 -13.15
C ASP A 83 -14.71 -9.99 -13.87
N PRO A 84 -15.55 -10.54 -14.76
CA PRO A 84 -15.30 -11.82 -15.41
C PRO A 84 -14.14 -11.79 -16.42
N GLU A 85 -13.72 -10.61 -16.88
CA GLU A 85 -12.64 -10.49 -17.87
C GLU A 85 -11.25 -10.52 -17.23
N ASN A 86 -11.10 -9.94 -16.04
CA ASN A 86 -9.81 -9.76 -15.37
C ASN A 86 -9.73 -10.34 -13.95
N GLY A 87 -10.85 -10.79 -13.37
CA GLY A 87 -10.90 -11.37 -12.03
C GLY A 87 -10.76 -10.36 -10.89
N HIS A 88 -10.87 -9.06 -11.16
CA HIS A 88 -10.78 -8.04 -10.10
C HIS A 88 -12.08 -7.96 -9.32
N SER A 89 -11.99 -7.80 -7.99
CA SER A 89 -13.12 -7.29 -7.21
C SER A 89 -13.39 -5.84 -7.57
N THR A 90 -14.66 -5.52 -7.81
CA THR A 90 -15.11 -4.17 -8.10
C THR A 90 -16.56 -3.98 -7.66
N GLY A 91 -17.08 -2.77 -7.84
CA GLY A 91 -18.50 -2.52 -7.65
C GLY A 91 -18.87 -1.05 -7.68
N ARG A 92 -19.97 -0.69 -7.02
CA ARG A 92 -20.46 0.70 -6.95
C ARG A 92 -21.32 0.97 -5.72
N ILE A 93 -21.49 2.25 -5.43
CA ILE A 93 -22.55 2.78 -4.58
C ILE A 93 -23.52 3.60 -5.43
N LYS A 94 -24.83 3.40 -5.29
CA LYS A 94 -25.81 4.15 -6.10
C LYS A 94 -25.97 5.60 -5.69
N HIS A 95 -25.74 5.90 -4.41
CA HIS A 95 -25.98 7.23 -3.84
C HIS A 95 -24.70 7.87 -3.27
N PRO A 96 -23.64 8.10 -4.07
CA PRO A 96 -22.38 8.68 -3.59
C PRO A 96 -22.58 10.08 -2.97
N GLY A 97 -23.55 10.85 -3.46
CA GLY A 97 -23.88 12.17 -2.89
C GLY A 97 -24.35 12.11 -1.43
N ALA A 98 -24.97 11.02 -0.98
CA ALA A 98 -25.39 10.86 0.41
C ALA A 98 -24.16 10.72 1.33
N LEU A 99 -23.17 9.95 0.91
CA LEU A 99 -21.88 9.84 1.58
C LEU A 99 -21.18 11.21 1.68
N LEU A 100 -21.04 11.91 0.55
CA LEU A 100 -20.36 13.21 0.51
C LEU A 100 -21.05 14.25 1.40
N ARG A 101 -22.39 14.30 1.42
CA ARG A 101 -23.13 15.21 2.33
C ARG A 101 -22.89 14.88 3.80
N ALA A 102 -22.88 13.60 4.16
CA ALA A 102 -22.61 13.15 5.53
C ALA A 102 -21.20 13.54 5.97
N VAL A 103 -20.18 13.27 5.14
CA VAL A 103 -18.79 13.65 5.42
C VAL A 103 -18.66 15.17 5.52
N GLN A 104 -19.20 15.93 4.57
CA GLN A 104 -19.16 17.39 4.60
C GLN A 104 -19.74 17.96 5.89
N THR A 105 -20.80 17.34 6.42
CA THR A 105 -21.41 17.72 7.69
C THR A 105 -20.47 17.48 8.87
N LEU A 106 -19.85 16.30 8.96
CA LEU A 106 -18.88 15.99 10.02
C LEU A 106 -17.66 16.92 9.97
N VAL A 107 -17.10 17.16 8.78
CA VAL A 107 -15.92 18.02 8.60
C VAL A 107 -16.23 19.47 8.98
N SER A 108 -17.35 20.02 8.48
CA SER A 108 -17.70 21.44 8.71
C SER A 108 -18.23 21.73 10.11
N ARG A 109 -19.04 20.84 10.69
CA ARG A 109 -19.69 21.06 12.00
C ARG A 109 -18.93 20.39 13.13
N GLY A 110 -18.58 19.11 12.98
CA GLY A 110 -17.88 18.31 13.98
C GLY A 110 -16.38 18.60 14.07
N LYS A 111 -15.81 19.34 13.09
CA LYS A 111 -14.38 19.68 13.00
C LYS A 111 -13.47 18.45 13.11
N VAL A 112 -13.93 17.33 12.55
CA VAL A 112 -13.15 16.10 12.39
C VAL A 112 -12.15 16.28 11.25
N ASN A 113 -11.03 15.57 11.31
CA ASN A 113 -9.97 15.61 10.29
C ASN A 113 -9.58 14.21 9.79
N ALA A 114 -10.36 13.19 10.14
CA ALA A 114 -10.28 11.85 9.59
C ALA A 114 -11.67 11.22 9.62
N ILE A 115 -11.98 10.35 8.65
CA ILE A 115 -13.31 9.78 8.47
C ILE A 115 -13.25 8.25 8.43
N ALA A 116 -14.04 7.61 9.28
CA ALA A 116 -14.39 6.20 9.12
C ALA A 116 -15.77 6.11 8.46
N VAL A 117 -15.90 5.32 7.39
CA VAL A 117 -17.17 5.05 6.74
C VAL A 117 -17.57 3.60 6.98
N VAL A 118 -18.79 3.38 7.46
CA VAL A 118 -19.41 2.06 7.55
C VAL A 118 -20.53 1.98 6.54
N GLY A 119 -20.33 1.21 5.46
CA GLY A 119 -21.34 0.95 4.43
C GLY A 119 -22.10 -0.35 4.71
N ARG A 120 -23.39 -0.43 4.38
CA ARG A 120 -24.10 -1.73 4.39
C ARG A 120 -23.79 -2.46 3.09
N PHE A 121 -23.05 -3.56 3.17
CA PHE A 121 -22.68 -4.38 2.01
C PHE A 121 -23.71 -5.49 1.81
N PRO A 122 -23.91 -6.03 0.60
CA PRO A 122 -24.65 -7.28 0.42
C PRO A 122 -24.01 -8.39 1.25
N ASP A 123 -24.82 -9.21 1.93
CA ASP A 123 -24.32 -10.39 2.65
C ASP A 123 -23.87 -11.48 1.68
N ASP A 124 -22.87 -12.25 2.08
CA ASP A 124 -22.31 -13.34 1.28
C ASP A 124 -23.15 -14.60 1.34
N ASP A 125 -23.27 -15.26 0.19
CA ASP A 125 -23.65 -16.66 0.14
C ASP A 125 -22.43 -17.51 0.53
N LEU A 126 -22.65 -18.56 1.34
CA LEU A 126 -21.57 -19.38 1.92
C LEU A 126 -20.69 -20.07 0.88
N ASP A 127 -21.23 -20.33 -0.32
CA ASP A 127 -20.53 -21.00 -1.40
C ASP A 127 -19.59 -20.05 -2.17
N ASP A 128 -19.78 -18.73 -2.09
CA ASP A 128 -19.06 -17.74 -2.90
C ASP A 128 -17.73 -17.26 -2.26
N THR A 129 -17.49 -17.56 -0.98
CA THR A 129 -16.37 -16.98 -0.20
C THR A 129 -15.36 -17.98 0.36
N ASP A 130 -15.49 -19.29 0.08
CA ASP A 130 -14.67 -20.31 0.74
C ASP A 130 -13.17 -20.14 0.42
N ASP A 131 -12.79 -19.89 -0.84
CA ASP A 131 -11.38 -19.70 -1.22
C ASP A 131 -10.75 -18.48 -0.53
N TYR A 132 -11.48 -17.36 -0.39
CA TYR A 132 -11.00 -16.17 0.32
C TYR A 132 -10.78 -16.46 1.80
N ARG A 133 -11.72 -17.18 2.44
CA ARG A 133 -11.62 -17.60 3.85
C ARG A 133 -10.50 -18.63 4.08
N GLN A 134 -10.14 -19.40 3.05
CA GLN A 134 -8.95 -20.25 3.02
C GLN A 134 -7.65 -19.46 2.75
N GLY A 135 -7.73 -18.15 2.48
CA GLY A 135 -6.58 -17.30 2.20
C GLY A 135 -5.98 -17.50 0.81
N MET A 136 -6.75 -18.05 -0.12
CA MET A 136 -6.36 -18.39 -1.50
C MET A 136 -7.16 -17.64 -2.56
N GLY A 137 -8.31 -17.05 -2.18
CA GLY A 137 -9.24 -16.39 -3.08
C GLY A 137 -9.13 -14.87 -3.09
N ILE A 138 -9.97 -14.26 -3.92
CA ILE A 138 -10.11 -12.81 -4.06
C ILE A 138 -11.04 -12.30 -2.95
N ASP A 139 -10.67 -11.18 -2.34
CA ASP A 139 -11.60 -10.41 -1.50
C ASP A 139 -12.62 -9.72 -2.40
N ASP A 140 -13.88 -10.16 -2.36
CA ASP A 140 -14.92 -9.68 -3.25
C ASP A 140 -15.49 -8.31 -2.84
N ILE A 141 -15.25 -7.84 -1.61
CA ILE A 141 -15.66 -6.52 -1.14
C ILE A 141 -14.59 -5.45 -1.37
N ALA A 142 -13.31 -5.84 -1.41
CA ALA A 142 -12.16 -4.92 -1.43
C ALA A 142 -12.27 -3.82 -2.50
N GLY A 143 -12.78 -4.13 -3.69
CA GLY A 143 -12.94 -3.15 -4.77
C GLY A 143 -13.90 -2.01 -4.39
N VAL A 144 -15.00 -2.31 -3.71
CA VAL A 144 -15.98 -1.29 -3.31
C VAL A 144 -15.53 -0.52 -2.07
N GLU A 145 -14.83 -1.18 -1.15
CA GLU A 145 -14.19 -0.49 -0.02
C GLU A 145 -13.19 0.57 -0.49
N ALA A 146 -12.37 0.22 -1.50
CA ALA A 146 -11.46 1.13 -2.15
C ALA A 146 -12.22 2.30 -2.80
N LEU A 147 -13.32 2.04 -3.52
CA LEU A 147 -14.14 3.08 -4.13
C LEU A 147 -14.71 4.08 -3.11
N ILE A 148 -15.22 3.59 -1.97
CA ILE A 148 -15.82 4.41 -0.92
C ILE A 148 -14.79 5.35 -0.31
N SER A 149 -13.64 4.81 0.12
CA SER A 149 -12.58 5.60 0.74
C SER A 149 -11.91 6.54 -0.26
N HIS A 150 -11.66 6.09 -1.49
CA HIS A 150 -11.16 6.90 -2.61
C HIS A 150 -12.04 8.14 -2.84
N LEU A 151 -13.36 7.96 -2.93
CA LEU A 151 -14.30 9.06 -3.17
C LEU A 151 -14.18 10.16 -2.10
N VAL A 152 -14.07 9.76 -0.83
CA VAL A 152 -13.93 10.71 0.29
C VAL A 152 -12.57 11.40 0.28
N VAL A 153 -11.48 10.65 0.10
CA VAL A 153 -10.12 11.21 0.07
C VAL A 153 -9.96 12.18 -1.09
N LYS A 154 -10.47 11.82 -2.27
CA LYS A 154 -10.39 12.67 -3.46
C LYS A 154 -11.12 14.00 -3.28
N GLU A 155 -12.30 13.98 -2.67
CA GLU A 155 -13.12 15.19 -2.49
C GLU A 155 -12.62 16.07 -1.34
N PHE A 156 -12.31 15.47 -0.19
CA PHE A 156 -12.05 16.21 1.05
C PHE A 156 -10.57 16.31 1.43
N GLN A 157 -9.69 15.53 0.79
CA GLN A 157 -8.24 15.55 1.03
C GLN A 157 -7.85 15.32 2.50
N ILE A 158 -8.65 14.51 3.20
CA ILE A 158 -8.38 14.08 4.58
C ILE A 158 -8.32 12.54 4.64
N PRO A 159 -7.63 11.96 5.64
CA PRO A 159 -7.61 10.51 5.83
C PRO A 159 -9.00 9.91 5.92
N CYS A 160 -9.25 8.87 5.13
CA CYS A 160 -10.48 8.10 5.17
C CYS A 160 -10.15 6.61 5.10
N ALA A 161 -10.94 5.81 5.81
CA ALA A 161 -10.96 4.38 5.67
C ALA A 161 -12.37 3.83 5.86
N HIS A 162 -12.56 2.57 5.49
CA HIS A 162 -13.85 1.94 5.38
C HIS A 162 -13.92 0.66 6.23
N ALA A 163 -15.11 0.35 6.74
CA ALA A 163 -15.44 -0.96 7.30
C ALA A 163 -16.80 -1.43 6.76
N PRO A 164 -16.94 -2.68 6.29
CA PRO A 164 -18.23 -3.20 5.83
C PRO A 164 -19.12 -3.54 7.03
N ALA A 165 -20.38 -3.15 6.98
CA ALA A 165 -21.43 -3.73 7.80
C ALA A 165 -22.05 -4.91 7.03
N MET A 166 -21.81 -6.12 7.53
CA MET A 166 -22.35 -7.39 7.03
C MET A 166 -22.79 -8.25 8.21
N LEU A 167 -23.66 -9.22 7.94
CA LEU A 167 -23.96 -10.25 8.91
C LEU A 167 -22.73 -11.15 9.12
N PRO A 168 -22.42 -11.54 10.37
CA PRO A 168 -21.32 -12.45 10.63
C PRO A 168 -21.60 -13.81 9.99
N LEU A 169 -20.58 -14.36 9.31
CA LEU A 169 -20.64 -15.72 8.78
C LEU A 169 -20.67 -16.75 9.92
N PRO A 170 -21.22 -17.95 9.68
CA PRO A 170 -21.09 -19.07 10.59
C PRO A 170 -19.62 -19.42 10.86
N LEU A 171 -19.36 -19.95 12.06
CA LEU A 171 -18.04 -20.43 12.46
C LEU A 171 -17.55 -21.52 11.51
N SER A 172 -16.29 -21.41 11.08
CA SER A 172 -15.61 -22.43 10.29
C SER A 172 -14.43 -23.02 11.05
N LEU A 173 -14.31 -24.35 11.07
CA LEU A 173 -13.18 -25.06 11.66
C LEU A 173 -11.93 -25.07 10.77
N SER A 174 -12.12 -24.82 9.47
CA SER A 174 -11.05 -24.78 8.47
C SER A 174 -10.64 -23.35 8.12
N LEU A 175 -11.02 -22.34 8.89
CA LEU A 175 -10.69 -20.94 8.61
C LEU A 175 -9.17 -20.74 8.57
N SER A 176 -8.67 -20.06 7.53
CA SER A 176 -7.25 -19.73 7.47
C SER A 176 -6.86 -18.79 8.61
N PRO A 177 -5.67 -18.91 9.21
CA PRO A 177 -5.23 -17.96 10.24
C PRO A 177 -5.17 -16.50 9.77
N LYS A 178 -5.00 -16.27 8.46
CA LYS A 178 -5.01 -14.92 7.87
C LYS A 178 -6.41 -14.32 7.93
N SER A 179 -7.41 -15.05 7.44
CA SER A 179 -8.82 -14.62 7.44
C SER A 179 -9.41 -14.63 8.86
N ALA A 180 -8.94 -15.53 9.73
CA ALA A 180 -9.31 -15.56 11.14
C ALA A 180 -9.03 -14.24 11.84
N ALA A 181 -7.95 -13.54 11.47
CA ALA A 181 -7.67 -12.22 12.01
C ALA A 181 -8.86 -11.27 11.78
N GLU A 182 -9.41 -11.26 10.56
CA GLU A 182 -10.55 -10.43 10.15
C GLU A 182 -11.83 -10.81 10.89
N GLU A 183 -12.10 -12.11 11.03
CA GLU A 183 -13.29 -12.64 11.72
C GLU A 183 -13.26 -12.46 13.25
N LEU A 184 -12.11 -12.13 13.87
CA LEU A 184 -12.04 -11.82 15.32
C LEU A 184 -12.93 -10.63 15.70
N GLY A 185 -13.21 -9.72 14.77
CA GLY A 185 -14.10 -8.60 14.95
C GLY A 185 -14.95 -8.39 13.71
N TYR A 186 -16.10 -9.07 13.64
CA TYR A 186 -17.03 -9.08 12.49
C TYR A 186 -17.63 -7.71 12.10
N THR A 187 -17.24 -6.61 12.75
CA THR A 187 -17.57 -5.24 12.32
C THR A 187 -16.45 -4.59 11.50
N PHE A 188 -15.25 -5.17 11.50
CA PHE A 188 -14.03 -4.66 10.81
C PHE A 188 -13.56 -3.26 11.27
N LEU A 189 -14.37 -2.56 12.05
CA LEU A 189 -14.19 -1.19 12.48
C LEU A 189 -13.03 -0.95 13.47
N PRO A 190 -12.63 -1.88 14.37
CA PRO A 190 -11.57 -1.59 15.34
C PRO A 190 -10.24 -1.19 14.69
N CYS A 191 -9.80 -1.90 13.64
CA CYS A 191 -8.54 -1.63 12.97
C CYS A 191 -8.59 -0.32 12.17
N VAL A 192 -9.74 0.00 11.59
CA VAL A 192 -10.02 1.27 10.89
C VAL A 192 -9.87 2.45 11.84
N LEU A 193 -10.52 2.40 13.00
CA LEU A 193 -10.44 3.46 14.00
C LEU A 193 -9.01 3.59 14.56
N ALA A 194 -8.35 2.46 14.83
CA ALA A 194 -6.97 2.47 15.31
C ALA A 194 -6.00 3.08 14.27
N GLY A 195 -6.12 2.69 12.99
CA GLY A 195 -5.31 3.25 11.91
C GLY A 195 -5.56 4.74 11.69
N LEU A 196 -6.83 5.15 11.59
CA LEU A 196 -7.22 6.54 11.38
C LEU A 196 -6.83 7.46 12.55
N SER A 197 -6.73 6.93 13.78
CA SER A 197 -6.36 7.73 14.94
C SER A 197 -5.01 8.44 14.77
N ASN A 198 -4.08 7.85 14.00
CA ASN A 198 -2.72 8.38 13.76
C ASN A 198 -2.37 8.48 12.28
N ALA A 199 -3.33 8.29 11.37
CA ALA A 199 -3.13 8.44 9.94
C ALA A 199 -2.55 9.84 9.61
N PRO A 200 -1.51 9.95 8.77
CA PRO A 200 -0.94 11.24 8.43
C PRO A 200 -1.96 12.11 7.70
N GLN A 201 -1.91 13.42 7.94
CA GLN A 201 -2.69 14.38 7.16
C GLN A 201 -2.05 14.57 5.78
N TYR A 202 -2.87 14.88 4.79
CA TYR A 202 -2.40 15.10 3.42
C TYR A 202 -2.14 16.59 3.21
N LEU A 203 -0.95 16.94 2.72
CA LEU A 203 -0.65 18.29 2.25
C LEU A 203 -0.60 18.29 0.73
N VAL A 204 -1.37 19.19 0.13
CA VAL A 204 -1.49 19.32 -1.33
C VAL A 204 -0.79 20.59 -1.84
N ASP A 205 -0.68 21.62 -1.01
CA ASP A 205 0.06 22.83 -1.34
C ASP A 205 1.57 22.64 -1.08
N LYS A 206 2.35 22.70 -2.16
CA LYS A 206 3.81 22.53 -2.12
C LYS A 206 4.53 23.59 -1.29
N SER A 207 3.92 24.78 -1.11
CA SER A 207 4.51 25.81 -0.25
C SER A 207 4.57 25.38 1.21
N GLU A 208 3.60 24.57 1.66
CA GLU A 208 3.54 24.07 3.04
C GLU A 208 4.52 22.93 3.31
N PHE A 209 5.06 22.27 2.26
CA PHE A 209 5.94 21.10 2.40
C PHE A 209 7.24 21.45 3.12
N MET A 210 7.71 22.69 3.00
CA MET A 210 8.99 23.14 3.55
C MET A 210 8.90 23.58 5.01
N GLU A 211 7.70 23.89 5.51
CA GLU A 211 7.49 24.43 6.85
C GLU A 211 7.16 23.35 7.88
N LYS A 212 6.64 22.20 7.44
CA LYS A 212 6.16 21.11 8.28
C LYS A 212 7.07 19.89 8.15
N ARG A 213 7.17 19.07 9.21
CA ARG A 213 7.91 17.80 9.21
C ARG A 213 7.13 16.74 8.40
N CYS A 214 7.13 16.90 7.09
CA CYS A 214 6.43 16.03 6.17
C CYS A 214 7.36 14.96 5.59
N ILE A 215 6.75 13.87 5.15
CA ILE A 215 7.38 12.85 4.34
C ILE A 215 7.00 13.13 2.90
N LEU A 216 8.02 13.20 2.05
CA LEU A 216 7.90 13.42 0.62
C LEU A 216 8.17 12.10 -0.10
N SER A 217 7.68 11.97 -1.34
CA SER A 217 8.02 10.79 -2.15
C SER A 217 9.51 10.71 -2.52
N SER A 218 10.27 11.79 -2.34
CA SER A 218 11.74 11.75 -2.44
C SER A 218 12.43 11.06 -1.26
N ASP A 219 11.70 10.87 -0.16
CA ASP A 219 12.21 10.24 1.06
C ASP A 219 11.97 8.73 1.05
N VAL A 220 11.31 8.20 0.02
CA VAL A 220 11.12 6.77 -0.18
C VAL A 220 12.40 6.17 -0.77
N ASP A 221 13.06 5.32 0.01
CA ASP A 221 14.27 4.61 -0.44
C ASP A 221 13.97 3.26 -1.12
N SER A 222 12.86 2.61 -0.78
CA SER A 222 12.51 1.28 -1.33
C SER A 222 10.99 1.08 -1.40
N VAL A 223 10.55 0.32 -2.40
CA VAL A 223 9.14 -0.05 -2.63
C VAL A 223 9.08 -1.57 -2.80
N VAL A 224 8.14 -2.23 -2.14
CA VAL A 224 7.93 -3.68 -2.22
C VAL A 224 6.56 -3.95 -2.84
N LEU A 225 6.50 -4.80 -3.86
CA LEU A 225 5.28 -5.11 -4.62
C LEU A 225 5.14 -6.63 -4.83
N PRO A 226 3.91 -7.16 -4.99
CA PRO A 226 3.67 -8.43 -5.65
C PRO A 226 4.33 -8.46 -7.05
N ILE A 227 4.73 -9.65 -7.52
CA ILE A 227 5.46 -9.82 -8.80
C ILE A 227 4.68 -9.34 -10.03
N ASP A 228 3.35 -9.38 -9.95
CA ASP A 228 2.42 -9.12 -11.04
C ASP A 228 1.59 -7.84 -10.85
N ALA A 229 1.91 -7.03 -9.83
CA ALA A 229 1.14 -5.83 -9.45
C ALA A 229 1.93 -4.52 -9.67
N CYS A 230 2.80 -4.45 -10.67
CA CYS A 230 3.62 -3.26 -10.93
C CYS A 230 2.91 -2.20 -11.80
N GLY A 231 1.67 -2.46 -12.23
CA GLY A 231 0.88 -1.60 -13.11
C GLY A 231 0.13 -0.48 -12.41
N GLY A 232 0.03 -0.49 -11.08
CA GLY A 232 -0.66 0.55 -10.32
C GLY A 232 0.00 1.93 -10.44
N ASP A 233 -0.80 2.99 -10.33
CA ASP A 233 -0.36 4.37 -10.53
C ASP A 233 0.82 4.74 -9.63
N GLY A 234 0.78 4.40 -8.34
CA GLY A 234 1.89 4.61 -7.43
C GLY A 234 3.18 3.88 -7.81
N ALA A 235 3.09 2.62 -8.25
CA ALA A 235 4.25 1.84 -8.69
C ALA A 235 4.90 2.44 -9.95
N LEU A 236 4.07 2.81 -10.93
CA LEU A 236 4.51 3.47 -12.15
C LEU A 236 5.10 4.85 -11.87
N ALA A 237 4.51 5.61 -10.95
CA ALA A 237 5.02 6.91 -10.53
C ALA A 237 6.45 6.78 -9.97
N PHE A 238 6.69 5.84 -9.04
CA PHE A 238 8.03 5.59 -8.51
C PHE A 238 9.03 5.12 -9.58
N ALA A 239 8.62 4.23 -10.48
CA ALA A 239 9.47 3.69 -11.54
C ALA A 239 9.93 4.75 -12.56
N ARG A 240 9.16 5.82 -12.76
CA ARG A 240 9.45 6.91 -13.71
C ARG A 240 10.26 8.06 -13.12
N ARG A 241 10.54 8.06 -11.80
CA ARG A 241 11.29 9.14 -11.14
C ARG A 241 12.74 9.23 -11.63
N LYS A 242 13.32 10.42 -11.53
CA LYS A 242 14.76 10.64 -11.79
C LYS A 242 15.63 9.96 -10.72
N LYS A 243 15.29 10.16 -9.45
CA LYS A 243 15.84 9.44 -8.30
C LYS A 243 14.83 8.37 -7.90
N LYS A 244 15.04 7.14 -8.38
CA LYS A 244 14.14 6.01 -8.17
C LYS A 244 14.44 5.36 -6.82
N PRO A 245 13.41 4.95 -6.06
CA PRO A 245 13.62 4.01 -4.97
C PRO A 245 14.06 2.65 -5.52
N LEU A 246 14.63 1.81 -4.66
CA LEU A 246 14.83 0.40 -4.97
C LEU A 246 13.48 -0.31 -5.05
N ILE A 247 13.06 -0.73 -6.25
CA ILE A 247 11.84 -1.51 -6.43
C ILE A 247 12.19 -2.99 -6.21
N ILE A 248 11.47 -3.63 -5.29
CA ILE A 248 11.61 -5.03 -4.93
C ILE A 248 10.28 -5.71 -5.26
N VAL A 249 10.34 -6.81 -6.00
CA VAL A 249 9.14 -7.60 -6.34
C VAL A 249 9.25 -9.01 -5.79
N VAL A 250 8.17 -9.48 -5.17
CA VAL A 250 8.15 -10.74 -4.42
C VAL A 250 7.43 -11.81 -5.23
N GLU A 251 8.15 -12.85 -5.64
CA GLU A 251 7.64 -13.92 -6.52
C GLU A 251 6.57 -14.77 -5.83
N GLU A 252 6.71 -15.11 -4.54
CA GLU A 252 5.68 -15.90 -3.83
C GLU A 252 4.35 -15.17 -3.62
N ASN A 253 4.29 -13.85 -3.88
CA ASN A 253 3.09 -13.05 -3.73
C ASN A 253 2.51 -12.73 -5.10
N GLU A 254 1.63 -13.63 -5.56
CA GLU A 254 0.90 -13.52 -6.82
C GLU A 254 -0.49 -12.92 -6.57
N THR A 255 -1.03 -12.26 -7.59
CA THR A 255 -2.37 -11.69 -7.61
C THR A 255 -3.08 -12.08 -8.91
N VAL A 256 -4.32 -11.62 -9.10
CA VAL A 256 -5.05 -11.81 -10.37
C VAL A 256 -4.51 -10.93 -11.51
N LEU A 257 -3.61 -10.00 -11.19
CA LEU A 257 -2.99 -9.08 -12.14
C LEU A 257 -1.94 -9.79 -12.99
N SER A 258 -1.43 -9.08 -14.00
CA SER A 258 -0.38 -9.62 -14.86
C SER A 258 0.71 -8.60 -15.21
N ASP A 259 0.78 -7.50 -14.47
CA ASP A 259 1.66 -6.36 -14.68
C ASP A 259 3.03 -6.61 -14.05
N THR A 260 3.84 -7.41 -14.74
CA THR A 260 5.19 -7.74 -14.27
C THR A 260 6.20 -6.64 -14.61
N PRO A 261 7.32 -6.52 -13.84
CA PRO A 261 8.39 -5.57 -14.16
C PRO A 261 8.93 -5.72 -15.58
N ASP A 262 9.07 -6.96 -16.07
CA ASP A 262 9.60 -7.21 -17.42
C ASP A 262 8.67 -6.70 -18.51
N LYS A 263 7.35 -6.90 -18.35
CA LYS A 263 6.32 -6.40 -19.29
C LYS A 263 6.30 -4.88 -19.34
N LEU A 264 6.47 -4.25 -18.18
CA LEU A 264 6.42 -2.79 -18.02
C LEU A 264 7.79 -2.10 -18.17
N GLN A 265 8.85 -2.88 -18.39
CA GLN A 265 10.24 -2.38 -18.48
C GLN A 265 10.68 -1.60 -17.23
N ILE A 266 10.26 -2.08 -16.06
CA ILE A 266 10.63 -1.54 -14.75
C ILE A 266 11.86 -2.27 -14.22
N GLU A 267 12.89 -1.51 -13.86
CA GLU A 267 14.05 -2.05 -13.14
C GLU A 267 13.66 -2.39 -11.70
N ALA A 268 13.71 -3.68 -11.36
CA ALA A 268 13.34 -4.18 -10.05
C ALA A 268 14.24 -5.36 -9.63
N VAL A 269 14.44 -5.51 -8.32
CA VAL A 269 15.07 -6.69 -7.71
C VAL A 269 13.99 -7.73 -7.44
N LYS A 270 14.05 -8.84 -8.18
CA LYS A 270 13.19 -10.00 -7.94
C LYS A 270 13.72 -10.80 -6.76
N VAL A 271 12.83 -11.12 -5.82
CA VAL A 271 13.11 -11.95 -4.65
C VAL A 271 12.06 -13.05 -4.56
N SER A 272 12.44 -14.21 -4.09
CA SER A 272 11.52 -15.35 -4.05
C SER A 272 10.45 -15.21 -2.96
N ASN A 273 10.78 -14.54 -1.85
CA ASN A 273 9.87 -14.41 -0.69
C ASN A 273 10.12 -13.14 0.14
N TYR A 274 9.22 -12.88 1.10
CA TYR A 274 9.35 -11.71 1.98
C TYR A 274 10.58 -11.74 2.90
N TRP A 275 11.13 -12.91 3.24
CA TRP A 275 12.35 -12.99 4.04
C TRP A 275 13.56 -12.47 3.26
N GLU A 276 13.62 -12.82 1.97
CA GLU A 276 14.62 -12.30 1.07
C GLU A 276 14.43 -10.80 0.81
N ALA A 277 13.18 -10.33 0.66
CA ALA A 277 12.87 -8.90 0.56
C ALA A 277 13.44 -8.10 1.75
N ILE A 278 13.24 -8.59 2.98
CA ILE A 278 13.80 -7.98 4.20
C ILE A 278 15.33 -7.93 4.13
N GLY A 279 15.98 -9.00 3.67
CA GLY A 279 17.44 -9.03 3.48
C GLY A 279 17.92 -7.99 2.47
N VAL A 280 17.21 -7.82 1.35
CA VAL A 280 17.51 -6.80 0.33
C VAL A 280 17.34 -5.39 0.92
N ILE A 281 16.26 -5.12 1.66
CA ILE A 281 16.05 -3.84 2.33
C ILE A 281 17.16 -3.55 3.34
N ALA A 282 17.57 -4.55 4.13
CA ALA A 282 18.64 -4.41 5.11
C ALA A 282 19.98 -4.09 4.44
N ALA A 283 20.32 -4.77 3.35
CA ALA A 283 21.52 -4.50 2.56
C ALA A 283 21.49 -3.08 1.95
N HIS A 284 20.36 -2.71 1.33
CA HIS A 284 20.17 -1.39 0.72
C HIS A 284 20.33 -0.27 1.75
N LYS A 285 19.69 -0.40 2.92
CA LYS A 285 19.82 0.53 4.04
C LYS A 285 21.26 0.65 4.56
N ALA A 286 22.06 -0.42 4.48
CA ALA A 286 23.46 -0.41 4.88
C ALA A 286 24.42 0.13 3.77
N GLY A 287 23.90 0.51 2.59
CA GLY A 287 24.71 0.90 1.44
C GLY A 287 25.46 -0.29 0.79
N VAL A 288 25.00 -1.51 1.05
CA VAL A 288 25.57 -2.74 0.49
C VAL A 288 24.79 -3.12 -0.77
N LEU A 289 25.51 -3.41 -1.86
CA LEU A 289 24.90 -3.92 -3.09
C LEU A 289 24.31 -5.32 -2.81
N PRO A 290 22.98 -5.54 -2.94
CA PRO A 290 22.36 -6.83 -2.61
C PRO A 290 22.94 -8.01 -3.41
N ASP A 291 23.30 -7.79 -4.68
CA ASP A 291 23.94 -8.81 -5.52
C ASP A 291 25.30 -9.26 -4.97
N ALA A 292 26.01 -8.44 -4.20
CA ALA A 292 27.27 -8.85 -3.56
C ALA A 292 27.12 -9.93 -2.50
N LEU A 293 25.91 -10.10 -1.96
CA LEU A 293 25.59 -11.13 -0.98
C LEU A 293 25.16 -12.45 -1.65
N ARG A 294 25.08 -12.49 -2.98
CA ARG A 294 24.76 -13.70 -3.74
C ARG A 294 26.03 -14.39 -4.18
N ARG A 295 26.11 -15.70 -3.94
CA ARG A 295 27.30 -16.55 -4.17
C ARG A 295 28.00 -16.32 -5.51
N ASN A 296 27.27 -16.11 -6.60
CA ASN A 296 27.80 -16.05 -7.97
C ASN A 296 27.29 -14.84 -8.77
N ARG A 297 26.97 -13.70 -8.15
CA ARG A 297 26.47 -12.50 -8.87
C ARG A 297 27.49 -11.38 -9.03
N ILE A 298 28.66 -11.48 -8.39
CA ILE A 298 29.76 -10.52 -8.57
C ILE A 298 30.88 -11.16 -9.37
N GLY A 299 31.20 -10.55 -10.51
CA GLY A 299 32.38 -10.88 -11.31
C GLY A 299 33.58 -10.02 -10.95
N ASN A 300 34.71 -10.29 -11.60
CA ASN A 300 35.90 -9.43 -11.52
C ASN A 300 35.60 -8.06 -12.15
N ILE A 301 36.20 -7.01 -11.60
CA ILE A 301 36.10 -5.66 -12.17
C ILE A 301 36.75 -5.61 -13.57
N CYS A 302 36.06 -5.00 -14.53
CA CYS A 302 36.58 -4.84 -15.89
C CYS A 302 37.29 -3.49 -16.06
N SER A 303 38.43 -3.47 -16.77
CA SER A 303 39.06 -2.22 -17.21
C SER A 303 38.25 -1.58 -18.35
N VAL A 304 37.81 -0.34 -18.19
CA VAL A 304 37.24 0.43 -19.30
C VAL A 304 38.39 0.92 -20.17
N SER A 305 38.45 0.44 -21.42
CA SER A 305 39.37 1.01 -22.41
C SER A 305 38.86 2.38 -22.83
N VAL A 306 39.64 3.43 -22.52
CA VAL A 306 39.37 4.77 -23.06
C VAL A 306 39.68 4.72 -24.55
N ALA A 307 38.66 4.79 -25.40
CA ALA A 307 38.86 4.98 -26.83
C ALA A 307 39.59 6.33 -27.03
N PRO A 308 40.72 6.37 -27.74
CA PRO A 308 41.41 7.63 -27.96
C PRO A 308 40.51 8.57 -28.76
N HIS A 309 40.16 9.71 -28.16
CA HIS A 309 39.61 10.85 -28.88
C HIS A 309 40.71 11.43 -29.77
N ASN A 310 40.78 10.94 -31.00
CA ASN A 310 40.88 11.70 -32.24
C ASN A 310 41.49 10.84 -33.35
N GLY A 311 40.87 10.92 -34.52
CA GLY A 311 41.36 10.33 -35.75
C GLY A 311 42.82 10.70 -36.00
N SER A 312 43.68 9.70 -35.91
CA SER A 312 44.88 9.61 -36.72
C SER A 312 45.23 8.14 -36.83
N ALA A 313 45.14 7.63 -38.05
CA ALA A 313 45.75 6.36 -38.39
C ALA A 313 47.24 6.48 -38.12
N VAL A 314 47.76 5.72 -37.16
CA VAL A 314 49.20 5.47 -37.06
C VAL A 314 49.42 3.97 -36.99
N ALA A 315 50.26 3.54 -37.91
CA ALA A 315 50.53 2.16 -38.29
C ALA A 315 51.09 1.31 -37.15
N SER A 316 50.85 0.01 -37.32
CA SER A 316 51.49 -1.12 -36.68
C SER A 316 52.88 -0.85 -36.11
N PHE A 317 53.07 -1.13 -34.82
CA PHE A 317 54.36 -1.51 -34.26
C PHE A 317 54.24 -2.82 -33.47
N ALA A 318 55.19 -3.69 -33.75
CA ALA A 318 55.21 -5.10 -33.42
C ALA A 318 55.35 -5.40 -31.92
N SER A 319 54.75 -6.52 -31.53
CA SER A 319 54.92 -7.23 -30.26
C SER A 319 56.39 -7.49 -29.91
N SER A 320 56.91 -6.95 -28.80
CA SER A 320 58.19 -7.42 -28.23
C SER A 320 58.51 -6.99 -26.79
N ALA A 321 57.55 -6.69 -25.90
CA ALA A 321 57.93 -6.17 -24.56
C ALA A 321 57.04 -6.60 -23.38
N TRP A 322 56.55 -7.84 -23.34
CA TRP A 322 55.84 -8.39 -22.17
C TRP A 322 56.38 -9.73 -21.66
N SER A 323 57.56 -10.15 -22.13
CA SER A 323 58.21 -11.40 -21.70
C SER A 323 59.05 -11.28 -20.41
N ASP A 324 59.27 -10.08 -19.87
CA ASP A 324 60.22 -9.86 -18.75
C ASP A 324 59.59 -9.57 -17.38
N VAL A 325 58.26 -9.50 -17.25
CA VAL A 325 57.60 -9.24 -15.94
C VAL A 325 57.05 -10.53 -15.31
N GLU A 326 56.84 -11.59 -16.09
CA GLU A 326 56.24 -12.85 -15.62
C GLU A 326 57.23 -13.78 -14.88
N ALA A 327 58.53 -13.50 -14.96
CA ALA A 327 59.59 -14.32 -14.35
C ALA A 327 59.83 -14.07 -12.85
N SER A 328 59.21 -13.04 -12.24
CA SER A 328 59.49 -12.66 -10.85
C SER A 328 58.42 -13.07 -9.82
N PHE A 329 57.27 -13.63 -10.24
CA PHE A 329 56.17 -13.97 -9.31
C PHE A 329 55.95 -15.47 -9.05
N LYS A 330 56.73 -16.35 -9.68
CA LYS A 330 56.80 -17.78 -9.31
C LYS A 330 57.98 -18.05 -8.39
N ARG A 331 57.88 -17.58 -7.15
CA ARG A 331 58.61 -18.11 -5.98
C ARG A 331 57.91 -17.59 -4.72
N HIS A 332 57.32 -18.52 -3.96
CA HIS A 332 56.62 -18.38 -2.66
C HIS A 332 55.09 -18.23 -2.70
N SER A 333 54.40 -19.35 -2.97
CA SER A 333 53.28 -19.89 -2.17
C SER A 333 52.81 -21.20 -2.80
#